data_AF-A0A524D1P5-F1
#
_entry.id   AF-A0A524D1P5-F1
#
_cell.length_a   1.000
_cell.length_b   1.000
_cell.length_c   1.000
_cell.angle_alpha   90.00
_cell.angle_beta   90.00
_cell.angle_gamma   90.00
#
_symmetry.space_group_name_H-M   'P 1'
#
loop_
_entity.id
_entity.type
_entity.pdbx_description
1 polymer ?
#
loop_
_entity_poly.entity_id
_entity_poly.type
_entity_poly.pdbx_seq_one_letter_code
_entity_poly.pdbx_strand_id
1 'polypeptide(L)'
;MKVEKLKDGKKLTKSMGLILIVMISFFPLTVLGAENNYQMILWKGTENYKIITYDKEGWEKNIGTALEPEDIFGKNSDEEDAESKYTIRAIYESDWSLIDLISSTILGNLVIPIILINYTPTELDKEFSEEYELWYGLQSRWKYTLDEFEYEPDIEAEKHPFIKDPNDFGDILEEYNDLAQELNNTFMPELNGDDFLWYLLISHIGIPDPVEKYLDEMVEILDSKDAEVNSNTITLERSEKEDIIVEVVYTSQGIIESIKFKDTDEDIFYEIQHFNDRWVVYTILGIISVFIIGLTVYAFRRKKNLR
;
A
#
# COMPACT_ATOMS: atom_id res chain seq x y z
N MET A 1 21.41 63.69 14.14
CA MET A 1 20.02 63.21 14.34
C MET A 1 19.81 61.99 13.44
N LYS A 2 20.11 60.81 13.98
CA LYS A 2 19.97 59.48 13.37
C LYS A 2 19.53 58.58 14.52
N VAL A 3 18.53 57.76 14.29
CA VAL A 3 18.27 56.39 14.80
C VAL A 3 16.75 56.18 14.81
N GLU A 4 16.21 55.82 13.66
CA GLU A 4 14.89 55.22 13.54
C GLU A 4 14.95 54.15 12.44
N LYS A 5 15.73 53.09 12.67
CA LYS A 5 15.90 51.96 11.73
C LYS A 5 15.93 50.56 12.40
N LEU A 6 15.50 50.44 13.66
CA LEU A 6 15.61 49.20 14.42
C LEU A 6 14.28 48.50 14.76
N LYS A 7 13.14 48.96 14.22
CA LYS A 7 11.83 48.36 14.53
C LYS A 7 11.41 47.21 13.60
N ASP A 8 11.91 47.17 12.36
CA ASP A 8 11.47 46.17 11.37
C ASP A 8 12.21 44.83 11.48
N GLY A 9 13.48 44.80 11.92
CA GLY A 9 14.26 43.56 12.09
C GLY A 9 13.73 42.61 13.17
N LYS A 10 13.01 43.15 14.17
CA LYS A 10 12.40 42.35 15.25
C LYS A 10 11.11 41.62 14.83
N LYS A 11 10.44 42.06 13.75
CA LYS A 11 9.29 41.34 13.19
C LYS A 11 9.72 40.16 12.31
N LEU A 12 10.79 40.33 11.54
CA LEU A 12 11.32 39.30 10.64
C LEU A 12 11.89 38.07 11.38
N THR A 13 12.54 38.32 12.52
CA THR A 13 13.10 37.28 13.40
C THR A 13 12.03 36.47 14.12
N LYS A 14 10.91 37.11 14.51
CA LYS A 14 9.75 36.40 15.09
C LYS A 14 9.00 35.56 14.06
N SER A 15 8.88 36.00 12.80
CA SER A 15 8.25 35.20 11.74
C SER A 15 9.10 34.00 11.32
N MET A 16 10.44 34.14 11.27
CA MET A 16 11.33 33.01 10.98
C MET A 16 11.31 31.95 12.09
N GLY A 17 11.24 32.35 13.36
CA GLY A 17 11.13 31.40 14.47
C GLY A 17 9.83 30.59 14.44
N LEU A 18 8.73 31.20 14.00
CA LEU A 18 7.44 30.54 13.90
C LEU A 18 7.40 29.52 12.73
N ILE A 19 8.05 29.83 11.61
CA ILE A 19 8.24 28.88 10.49
C ILE A 19 9.11 27.70 10.92
N LEU A 20 10.17 27.93 11.70
CA LEU A 20 11.03 26.85 12.20
C LEU A 20 10.27 25.92 13.16
N ILE A 21 9.42 26.46 14.02
CA ILE A 21 8.56 25.67 14.92
C ILE A 21 7.55 24.84 14.11
N VAL A 22 6.92 25.45 13.10
CA VAL A 22 6.01 24.73 12.19
C VAL A 22 6.74 23.60 11.46
N MET A 23 7.96 23.85 10.96
CA MET A 23 8.79 22.85 10.29
C MET A 23 9.17 21.70 11.24
N ILE A 24 9.53 21.97 12.49
CA ILE A 24 9.86 20.92 13.48
C ILE A 24 8.62 20.10 13.85
N SER A 25 7.43 20.70 13.89
CA SER A 25 6.18 19.94 14.12
C SER A 25 5.73 19.08 12.93
N PHE A 26 6.35 19.22 11.75
CA PHE A 26 6.12 18.33 10.60
C PHE A 26 7.07 17.12 10.58
N PHE A 27 8.10 17.08 11.43
CA PHE A 27 8.93 15.90 11.60
C PHE A 27 8.39 15.09 12.79
N PRO A 28 7.91 13.86 12.61
CA PRO A 28 7.57 13.03 13.76
C PRO A 28 8.82 12.77 14.59
N LEU A 29 8.70 13.00 15.89
CA LEU A 29 9.64 12.47 16.87
C LEU A 29 9.44 10.96 16.88
N THR A 30 10.32 10.21 16.21
CA THR A 30 10.38 8.75 16.34
C THR A 30 10.73 8.43 17.79
N VAL A 31 9.78 7.83 18.51
CA VAL A 31 10.00 7.30 19.85
C VAL A 31 10.85 6.04 19.69
N LEU A 32 12.13 6.10 20.06
CA LEU A 32 12.99 4.93 20.16
C LEU A 32 12.56 4.12 21.40
N GLY A 33 11.57 3.27 21.22
CA GLY A 33 11.26 2.16 22.12
C GLY A 33 11.76 0.87 21.49
N ALA A 34 12.57 0.11 22.20
CA ALA A 34 13.04 -1.20 21.76
C ALA A 34 12.10 -2.27 22.32
N GLU A 35 11.15 -2.70 21.50
CA GLU A 35 10.51 -4.02 21.46
C GLU A 35 9.79 -4.10 20.10
N ASN A 36 10.25 -5.00 19.23
CA ASN A 36 10.03 -5.11 17.78
C ASN A 36 10.39 -3.85 16.96
N ASN A 37 11.49 -3.94 16.19
CA ASN A 37 12.08 -2.84 15.42
C ASN A 37 11.27 -2.41 14.17
N TYR A 38 10.04 -2.89 14.04
CA TYR A 38 9.19 -2.59 12.90
C TYR A 38 8.28 -1.41 13.18
N GLN A 39 8.13 -0.54 12.20
CA GLN A 39 7.26 0.62 12.29
C GLN A 39 6.52 0.81 10.98
N MET A 40 5.25 1.17 11.09
CA MET A 40 4.50 1.65 9.94
C MET A 40 4.91 3.10 9.62
N ILE A 41 5.47 3.31 8.42
CA ILE A 41 5.80 4.63 7.88
C ILE A 41 4.76 5.05 6.82
N LEU A 42 3.49 4.78 7.10
CA LEU A 42 2.40 5.16 6.22
C LEU A 42 2.00 6.61 6.49
N TRP A 43 1.85 7.40 5.43
CA TRP A 43 1.37 8.78 5.53
C TRP A 43 -0.04 8.91 4.97
N LYS A 44 -0.80 9.84 5.54
CA LYS A 44 -2.05 10.27 4.92
C LYS A 44 -1.74 10.91 3.57
N GLY A 45 -2.39 10.43 2.53
CA GLY A 45 -2.10 10.84 1.17
C GLY A 45 -3.01 10.15 0.18
N THR A 46 -2.94 10.61 -1.06
CA THR A 46 -3.52 9.93 -2.20
C THR A 46 -2.37 9.34 -3.01
N GLU A 47 -2.50 8.06 -3.32
CA GLU A 47 -1.59 7.32 -4.17
C GLU A 47 -2.38 6.89 -5.42
N ASN A 48 -1.75 6.95 -6.58
CA ASN A 48 -2.40 6.62 -7.86
C ASN A 48 -1.62 5.49 -8.53
N TYR A 49 -2.36 4.62 -9.22
CA TYR A 49 -1.81 3.44 -9.87
C TYR A 49 -2.33 3.37 -11.29
N LYS A 50 -1.47 2.92 -12.19
CA LYS A 50 -1.80 2.75 -13.60
C LYS A 50 -1.44 1.35 -14.05
N ILE A 51 -2.29 0.78 -14.90
CA ILE A 51 -1.94 -0.40 -15.69
C ILE A 51 -1.01 0.03 -16.82
N ILE A 52 0.26 -0.35 -16.74
CA ILE A 52 1.28 0.02 -17.74
C ILE A 52 1.27 -0.95 -18.92
N THR A 53 1.13 -2.24 -18.61
CA THR A 53 1.16 -3.32 -19.59
C THR A 53 0.05 -4.30 -19.27
N TYR A 54 -0.69 -4.71 -20.29
CA TYR A 54 -1.58 -5.88 -20.21
C TYR A 54 -1.62 -6.61 -21.55
N ASP A 55 -0.94 -7.75 -21.60
CA ASP A 55 -1.04 -8.73 -22.66
C ASP A 55 -2.03 -9.83 -22.25
N LYS A 56 -3.23 -9.77 -22.82
CA LYS A 56 -4.28 -10.77 -22.60
C LYS A 56 -3.83 -12.18 -22.99
N GLU A 57 -3.11 -12.35 -24.10
CA GLU A 57 -2.66 -13.69 -24.54
C GLU A 57 -1.62 -14.24 -23.56
N GLY A 58 -0.68 -13.39 -23.12
CA GLY A 58 0.27 -13.72 -22.06
C GLY A 58 -0.40 -14.07 -20.74
N TRP A 59 -1.41 -13.32 -20.31
CA TRP A 59 -2.18 -13.61 -19.10
C TRP A 59 -2.92 -14.94 -19.19
N GLU A 60 -3.69 -15.16 -20.25
CA GLU A 60 -4.45 -16.40 -20.44
C GLU A 60 -3.55 -17.64 -20.56
N LYS A 61 -2.35 -17.49 -21.15
CA LYS A 61 -1.35 -18.55 -21.25
C LYS A 61 -0.77 -18.93 -19.89
N ASN A 62 -0.37 -17.92 -19.10
CA ASN A 62 0.41 -18.11 -17.87
C ASN A 62 -0.46 -18.28 -16.62
N ILE A 63 -1.53 -17.49 -16.47
CA ILE A 63 -2.46 -17.54 -15.32
C ILE A 63 -3.68 -18.41 -15.64
N GLY A 64 -4.17 -18.34 -16.87
CA GLY A 64 -5.36 -19.04 -17.32
C GLY A 64 -6.58 -18.13 -17.54
N THR A 65 -7.64 -18.70 -18.13
CA THR A 65 -8.87 -17.96 -18.49
C THR A 65 -9.90 -17.90 -17.36
N ALA A 66 -9.60 -18.49 -16.20
CA ALA A 66 -10.55 -18.60 -15.09
C ALA A 66 -10.41 -17.48 -14.05
N LEU A 67 -9.31 -16.73 -14.12
CA LEU A 67 -9.00 -15.64 -13.22
C LEU A 67 -8.49 -14.48 -14.09
N GLU A 68 -9.31 -13.46 -14.29
CA GLU A 68 -8.95 -12.27 -15.06
C GLU A 68 -8.37 -11.19 -14.12
N PRO A 69 -7.58 -10.22 -14.62
CA PRO A 69 -7.08 -9.14 -13.79
C PRO A 69 -8.19 -8.40 -13.04
N GLU A 70 -9.38 -8.26 -13.62
CA GLU A 70 -10.53 -7.59 -12.98
C GLU A 70 -11.01 -8.31 -11.72
N ASP A 71 -10.87 -9.63 -11.66
CA ASP A 71 -11.24 -10.44 -10.50
C ASP A 71 -10.30 -10.19 -9.31
N ILE A 72 -9.04 -9.82 -9.60
CA ILE A 72 -7.99 -9.60 -8.61
C ILE A 72 -7.93 -8.13 -8.20
N PHE A 73 -7.78 -7.25 -9.18
CA PHE A 73 -7.46 -5.83 -8.98
C PHE A 73 -8.69 -4.93 -9.10
N GLY A 74 -9.82 -5.47 -9.57
CA GLY A 74 -11.08 -4.76 -9.77
C GLY A 74 -11.25 -4.21 -11.18
N LYS A 75 -12.47 -3.75 -11.47
CA LYS A 75 -12.95 -3.18 -12.74
C LYS A 75 -11.87 -2.45 -13.56
N ASN A 76 -11.84 -2.71 -14.87
CA ASN A 76 -10.96 -2.15 -15.90
C ASN A 76 -9.45 -2.37 -15.64
N SER A 77 -9.06 -3.26 -14.73
CA SER A 77 -7.64 -3.60 -14.55
C SER A 77 -7.10 -4.47 -15.69
N ASP A 78 -7.97 -4.95 -16.59
CA ASP A 78 -7.63 -5.62 -17.84
C ASP A 78 -7.56 -4.64 -19.03
N GLU A 79 -7.37 -3.34 -18.77
CA GLU A 79 -7.18 -2.32 -19.81
C GLU A 79 -5.89 -1.53 -19.53
N GLU A 80 -4.98 -1.47 -20.51
CA GLU A 80 -3.82 -0.59 -20.44
C GLU A 80 -4.24 0.88 -20.27
N ASP A 81 -3.42 1.67 -19.59
CA ASP A 81 -3.68 3.07 -19.22
C ASP A 81 -4.81 3.30 -18.23
N ALA A 82 -5.55 2.26 -17.80
CA ALA A 82 -6.54 2.41 -16.75
C ALA A 82 -5.87 2.85 -15.44
N GLU A 83 -6.48 3.81 -14.75
CA GLU A 83 -5.95 4.40 -13.53
C GLU A 83 -6.86 4.10 -12.34
N SER A 84 -6.27 3.78 -11.20
CA SER A 84 -6.95 3.74 -9.91
C SER A 84 -6.30 4.72 -8.94
N LYS A 85 -7.03 5.09 -7.89
CA LYS A 85 -6.47 5.89 -6.81
C LYS A 85 -7.03 5.43 -5.49
N TYR A 86 -6.22 5.49 -4.45
CA TYR A 86 -6.72 5.37 -3.09
C TYR A 86 -6.19 6.50 -2.22
N THR A 87 -6.97 6.86 -1.21
CA THR A 87 -6.63 7.91 -0.26
C THR A 87 -6.66 7.35 1.14
N ILE A 88 -5.50 7.35 1.81
CA ILE A 88 -5.36 6.95 3.21
C ILE A 88 -5.89 8.09 4.09
N ARG A 89 -7.01 7.83 4.76
CA ARG A 89 -7.75 8.82 5.57
C ARG A 89 -7.29 8.81 7.02
N ALA A 90 -7.01 7.62 7.53
CA ALA A 90 -6.62 7.41 8.91
C ALA A 90 -5.81 6.12 9.03
N ILE A 91 -5.15 6.00 10.16
CA ILE A 91 -4.25 4.92 10.50
C ILE A 91 -4.62 4.52 11.91
N TYR A 92 -4.78 3.22 12.13
CA TYR A 92 -5.23 2.65 13.39
C TYR A 92 -4.41 1.42 13.76
N GLU A 93 -4.49 1.06 15.03
CA GLU A 93 -4.08 -0.24 15.56
C GLU A 93 -5.34 -1.00 15.97
N SER A 94 -5.37 -2.29 15.70
CA SER A 94 -6.45 -3.19 16.10
C SER A 94 -5.95 -4.61 16.03
N ASP A 95 -6.63 -5.46 16.80
CA ASP A 95 -6.47 -6.90 16.74
C ASP A 95 -7.46 -7.46 15.72
N TRP A 96 -7.02 -8.38 14.88
CA TRP A 96 -7.82 -9.02 13.84
C TRP A 96 -7.79 -10.52 14.00
N SER A 97 -8.93 -11.16 13.79
CA SER A 97 -9.00 -12.63 13.71
C SER A 97 -8.45 -13.14 12.38
N LEU A 98 -8.20 -14.45 12.30
CA LEU A 98 -7.92 -15.13 11.03
C LEU A 98 -8.97 -14.80 9.95
N ILE A 99 -10.25 -14.78 10.32
CA ILE A 99 -11.35 -14.51 9.40
C ILE A 99 -11.32 -13.07 8.89
N ASP A 100 -11.00 -12.10 9.75
CA ASP A 100 -10.84 -10.70 9.33
C ASP A 100 -9.69 -10.56 8.31
N LEU A 101 -8.56 -11.22 8.60
CA LEU A 101 -7.38 -11.23 7.73
C LEU A 101 -7.70 -11.86 6.37
N ILE A 102 -8.22 -13.09 6.35
CA ILE A 102 -8.61 -13.79 5.12
C ILE A 102 -9.63 -12.94 4.33
N SER A 103 -10.65 -12.38 4.99
CA SER A 103 -11.67 -11.55 4.36
C SER A 103 -11.12 -10.30 3.69
N SER A 104 -9.98 -9.79 4.18
CA SER A 104 -9.31 -8.62 3.61
C SER A 104 -8.41 -8.92 2.41
N THR A 105 -8.11 -10.20 2.20
CA THR A 105 -7.30 -10.68 1.06
C THR A 105 -8.18 -11.18 -0.08
N ILE A 106 -7.57 -11.44 -1.24
CA ILE A 106 -8.29 -12.06 -2.35
C ILE A 106 -8.84 -13.46 -2.01
N LEU A 107 -8.20 -14.17 -1.06
CA LEU A 107 -8.71 -15.44 -0.55
C LEU A 107 -10.13 -15.26 0.02
N GLY A 108 -10.41 -14.12 0.64
CA GLY A 108 -11.71 -13.80 1.22
C GLY A 108 -12.87 -13.96 0.23
N ASN A 109 -12.69 -13.50 -1.01
CA ASN A 109 -13.71 -13.63 -2.05
C ASN A 109 -13.99 -15.09 -2.44
N LEU A 110 -12.97 -15.96 -2.31
CA LEU A 110 -13.05 -17.37 -2.66
C LEU A 110 -13.58 -18.21 -1.50
N VAL A 111 -13.09 -17.98 -0.28
CA VAL A 111 -13.29 -18.92 0.84
C VAL A 111 -14.37 -18.50 1.84
N ILE A 112 -14.69 -17.21 1.99
CA ILE A 112 -15.69 -16.76 2.98
C ILE A 112 -17.09 -17.33 2.72
N PRO A 113 -17.59 -17.40 1.48
CA PRO A 113 -18.88 -18.05 1.23
C PRO A 113 -18.91 -19.52 1.69
N ILE A 114 -17.79 -20.22 1.58
CA ILE A 114 -17.65 -21.65 1.96
C ILE A 114 -17.62 -21.78 3.48
N ILE A 115 -16.85 -20.93 4.15
CA ILE A 115 -16.76 -20.87 5.60
C ILE A 115 -18.15 -20.63 6.22
N LEU A 116 -18.90 -19.64 5.71
CA LEU A 116 -20.22 -19.26 6.23
C LEU A 116 -21.34 -20.30 5.95
N ILE A 117 -21.11 -21.27 5.06
CA ILE A 117 -22.03 -22.39 4.85
C ILE A 117 -21.86 -23.45 5.96
N ASN A 118 -20.65 -23.59 6.48
CA ASN A 118 -20.29 -24.67 7.41
C ASN A 118 -20.22 -24.19 8.86
N TYR A 119 -19.95 -22.91 9.10
CA TYR A 119 -19.82 -22.31 10.41
C TYR A 119 -20.66 -21.05 10.55
N THR A 120 -21.19 -20.83 11.75
CA THR A 120 -21.62 -19.49 12.16
C THR A 120 -20.41 -18.65 12.59
N PRO A 121 -20.47 -17.31 12.52
CA PRO A 121 -19.38 -16.45 12.98
C PRO A 121 -18.93 -16.76 14.42
N THR A 122 -19.88 -17.05 15.31
CA THR A 122 -19.58 -17.38 16.72
C THR A 122 -18.88 -18.73 16.90
N GLU A 123 -19.06 -19.68 15.98
CA GLU A 123 -18.33 -20.96 16.02
C GLU A 123 -16.89 -20.77 15.54
N LEU A 124 -16.67 -19.93 14.53
CA LEU A 124 -15.33 -19.58 14.05
C LEU A 124 -14.54 -18.84 15.12
N ASP A 125 -15.11 -17.80 15.72
CA ASP A 125 -14.45 -17.01 16.78
C ASP A 125 -14.04 -17.88 17.99
N LYS A 126 -14.70 -19.03 18.19
CA LYS A 126 -14.43 -19.93 19.30
C LYS A 126 -13.33 -20.94 18.98
N GLU A 127 -13.28 -21.41 17.73
CA GLU A 127 -12.31 -22.43 17.30
C GLU A 127 -10.99 -21.77 16.86
N PHE A 128 -11.07 -20.60 16.21
CA PHE A 128 -9.95 -19.78 15.73
C PHE A 128 -9.95 -18.43 16.47
N SER A 129 -9.66 -18.49 17.77
CA SER A 129 -9.78 -17.34 18.67
C SER A 129 -8.51 -16.48 18.78
N GLU A 130 -7.42 -16.86 18.10
CA GLU A 130 -6.20 -16.09 18.11
C GLU A 130 -6.45 -14.74 17.42
N GLU A 131 -5.90 -13.68 18.01
CA GLU A 131 -6.00 -12.34 17.49
C GLU A 131 -4.61 -11.82 17.16
N TYR A 132 -4.45 -11.28 15.96
CA TYR A 132 -3.18 -10.79 15.46
C TYR A 132 -3.15 -9.26 15.57
N GLU A 133 -2.14 -8.73 16.25
CA GLU A 133 -1.97 -7.29 16.36
C GLU A 133 -1.50 -6.70 15.01
N LEU A 134 -2.27 -5.79 14.45
CA LEU A 134 -1.90 -5.14 13.20
C LEU A 134 -2.12 -3.64 13.21
N TRP A 135 -1.41 -2.97 12.30
CA TRP A 135 -1.79 -1.64 11.86
C TRP A 135 -2.70 -1.75 10.64
N TYR A 136 -3.64 -0.83 10.48
CA TYR A 136 -4.35 -0.70 9.21
C TYR A 136 -4.53 0.75 8.78
N GLY A 137 -4.38 0.96 7.46
CA GLY A 137 -4.78 2.18 6.79
C GLY A 137 -6.28 2.11 6.47
N LEU A 138 -7.06 3.06 6.99
CA LEU A 138 -8.43 3.26 6.53
C LEU A 138 -8.39 4.11 5.26
N GLN A 139 -8.76 3.52 4.13
CA GLN A 139 -8.66 4.14 2.81
C GLN A 139 -10.01 4.28 2.11
N SER A 140 -10.11 5.31 1.27
CA SER A 140 -11.13 5.38 0.22
C SER A 140 -10.48 4.97 -1.10
N ARG A 141 -11.11 4.06 -1.85
CA ARG A 141 -10.60 3.50 -3.09
C ARG A 141 -11.53 3.85 -4.26
N TRP A 142 -10.93 4.30 -5.35
CA TRP A 142 -11.52 4.36 -6.67
C TRP A 142 -10.91 3.21 -7.47
N LYS A 143 -11.77 2.40 -8.10
CA LYS A 143 -11.34 1.28 -8.94
C LYS A 143 -10.68 1.79 -10.22
N TYR A 144 -10.08 0.87 -10.99
CA TYR A 144 -9.47 1.26 -12.26
C TYR A 144 -10.54 1.80 -13.22
N THR A 145 -10.17 2.83 -13.97
CA THR A 145 -11.03 3.50 -14.95
C THR A 145 -10.18 4.17 -16.02
N LEU A 146 -10.69 4.22 -17.25
CA LEU A 146 -10.13 5.04 -18.33
C LEU A 146 -10.70 6.46 -18.36
N ASP A 147 -11.85 6.65 -17.71
CA ASP A 147 -12.51 7.95 -17.59
C ASP A 147 -11.94 8.74 -16.40
N GLU A 148 -12.26 10.05 -16.33
CA GLU A 148 -11.96 10.86 -15.16
C GLU A 148 -12.59 10.26 -13.89
N PHE A 149 -11.83 10.26 -12.79
CA PHE A 149 -12.35 9.79 -11.51
C PHE A 149 -13.58 10.57 -11.06
N GLU A 150 -14.62 9.83 -10.66
CA GLU A 150 -15.77 10.41 -9.99
C GLU A 150 -15.37 11.10 -8.67
N TYR A 151 -16.24 12.01 -8.22
CA TYR A 151 -16.01 12.73 -6.97
C TYR A 151 -16.06 11.80 -5.75
N GLU A 152 -17.01 10.87 -5.74
CA GLU A 152 -17.17 9.89 -4.66
C GLU A 152 -16.33 8.64 -4.96
N PRO A 153 -15.72 8.01 -3.95
CA PRO A 153 -15.00 6.75 -4.13
C PRO A 153 -15.95 5.58 -4.37
N ASP A 154 -15.52 4.59 -5.13
CA ASP A 154 -16.22 3.30 -5.26
C ASP A 154 -16.34 2.59 -3.90
N ILE A 155 -15.32 2.74 -3.06
CA ILE A 155 -15.27 2.17 -1.70
C ILE A 155 -14.85 3.26 -0.72
N GLU A 156 -15.76 3.66 0.16
CA GLU A 156 -15.50 4.77 1.08
C GLU A 156 -14.53 4.45 2.23
N ALA A 157 -14.53 3.20 2.68
CA ALA A 157 -13.89 2.77 3.93
C ALA A 157 -13.40 1.33 3.83
N GLU A 158 -12.27 1.15 3.17
CA GLU A 158 -11.54 -0.12 3.10
C GLU A 158 -10.41 -0.12 4.14
N LYS A 159 -10.13 -1.28 4.73
CA LYS A 159 -9.01 -1.46 5.64
C LYS A 159 -7.86 -2.15 4.89
N HIS A 160 -6.70 -1.52 4.87
CA HIS A 160 -5.49 -2.07 4.27
C HIS A 160 -4.52 -2.49 5.39
N PRO A 161 -4.34 -3.80 5.63
CA PRO A 161 -3.61 -4.29 6.80
C PRO A 161 -2.08 -4.24 6.62
N PHE A 162 -1.39 -4.09 7.74
CA PHE A 162 0.07 -4.22 7.93
C PHE A 162 0.27 -5.04 9.21
N ILE A 163 0.64 -6.32 9.05
CA ILE A 163 0.90 -7.22 10.17
C ILE A 163 2.13 -6.71 10.93
N LYS A 164 2.07 -6.60 12.26
CA LYS A 164 3.17 -5.98 13.03
C LYS A 164 4.38 -6.90 13.14
N ASP A 165 4.15 -8.16 13.47
CA ASP A 165 5.19 -9.15 13.70
C ASP A 165 5.21 -10.15 12.53
N PRO A 166 6.32 -10.29 11.80
CA PRO A 166 6.37 -11.25 10.70
C PRO A 166 6.19 -12.71 11.17
N ASN A 167 6.39 -13.03 12.46
CA ASN A 167 6.10 -14.37 12.99
C ASN A 167 4.61 -14.75 12.88
N ASP A 168 3.72 -13.76 12.93
CA ASP A 168 2.28 -13.96 12.81
C ASP A 168 1.93 -14.62 11.45
N PHE A 169 2.72 -14.43 10.39
CA PHE A 169 2.47 -15.09 9.10
C PHE A 169 2.54 -16.61 9.17
N GLY A 170 3.44 -17.16 10.00
CA GLY A 170 3.54 -18.60 10.20
C GLY A 170 2.31 -19.15 10.92
N ASP A 171 1.88 -18.48 11.98
CA ASP A 171 0.70 -18.83 12.76
C ASP A 171 -0.58 -18.73 11.92
N ILE A 172 -0.73 -17.65 11.14
CA ILE A 172 -1.86 -17.46 10.21
C ILE A 172 -1.93 -18.58 9.17
N LEU A 173 -0.79 -18.99 8.61
CA LEU A 173 -0.74 -20.08 7.62
C LEU A 173 -1.10 -21.43 8.27
N GLU A 174 -0.60 -21.71 9.47
CA GLU A 174 -0.95 -22.93 10.22
C GLU A 174 -2.46 -22.97 10.50
N GLU A 175 -3.04 -21.90 11.05
CA GLU A 175 -4.48 -21.84 11.33
C GLU A 175 -5.34 -21.89 10.07
N TYR A 176 -4.91 -21.25 8.97
CA TYR A 176 -5.59 -21.37 7.68
C TYR A 176 -5.66 -22.84 7.24
N ASN A 177 -4.56 -23.56 7.35
CA ASN A 177 -4.47 -24.96 6.91
C ASN A 177 -5.26 -25.90 7.82
N ASP A 178 -5.30 -25.63 9.13
CA ASP A 178 -6.18 -26.34 10.06
C ASP A 178 -7.66 -26.14 9.68
N LEU A 179 -8.07 -24.90 9.39
CA LEU A 179 -9.42 -24.59 8.92
C LEU A 179 -9.73 -25.27 7.56
N ALA A 180 -8.77 -25.27 6.64
CA ALA A 180 -8.90 -25.94 5.35
C ALA A 180 -9.15 -27.45 5.49
N GLN A 181 -8.42 -28.10 6.40
CA GLN A 181 -8.60 -29.52 6.72
C GLN A 181 -9.97 -29.81 7.31
N GLU A 182 -10.47 -28.98 8.22
CA GLU A 182 -11.81 -29.12 8.80
C GLU A 182 -12.92 -28.98 7.75
N LEU A 183 -12.75 -28.03 6.83
CA LEU A 183 -13.72 -27.73 5.76
C LEU A 183 -13.64 -28.69 4.57
N ASN A 184 -12.76 -29.69 4.62
CA ASN A 184 -12.44 -30.62 3.56
C ASN A 184 -11.84 -29.91 2.32
N ASN A 185 -10.56 -30.18 2.05
CA ASN A 185 -9.64 -29.58 1.07
C ASN A 185 -10.17 -29.37 -0.36
N THR A 186 -11.35 -29.91 -0.67
CA THR A 186 -12.05 -29.70 -1.94
C THR A 186 -12.49 -28.25 -2.16
N PHE A 187 -12.78 -27.52 -1.08
CA PHE A 187 -13.34 -26.16 -1.17
C PHE A 187 -12.35 -25.07 -0.71
N MET A 188 -11.41 -25.43 0.14
CA MET A 188 -10.36 -24.56 0.66
C MET A 188 -9.07 -25.38 0.60
N PRO A 189 -8.20 -25.16 -0.40
CA PRO A 189 -6.98 -25.97 -0.53
C PRO A 189 -6.03 -25.62 0.62
N GLU A 190 -5.28 -26.61 1.12
CA GLU A 190 -4.12 -26.34 1.95
C GLU A 190 -3.08 -25.56 1.13
N LEU A 191 -2.42 -24.60 1.77
CA LEU A 191 -1.40 -23.74 1.18
C LEU A 191 -0.05 -24.06 1.80
N ASN A 192 0.99 -24.09 0.97
CA ASN A 192 2.37 -23.99 1.46
C ASN A 192 2.78 -22.51 1.57
N GLY A 193 4.01 -22.25 2.01
CA GLY A 193 4.55 -20.88 2.13
C GLY A 193 4.52 -20.08 0.84
N ASP A 194 4.90 -20.69 -0.28
CA ASP A 194 4.95 -20.05 -1.60
C ASP A 194 3.54 -19.67 -2.09
N ASP A 195 2.55 -20.57 -1.93
CA ASP A 195 1.16 -20.31 -2.28
C ASP A 195 0.52 -19.23 -1.38
N PHE A 196 0.80 -19.26 -0.08
CA PHE A 196 0.29 -18.26 0.84
C PHE A 196 0.90 -16.88 0.55
N LEU A 197 2.22 -16.83 0.32
CA LEU A 197 2.92 -15.62 -0.07
C LEU A 197 2.37 -15.04 -1.37
N TRP A 198 2.09 -15.87 -2.37
CA TRP A 198 1.43 -15.45 -3.61
C TRP A 198 0.15 -14.66 -3.33
N TYR A 199 -0.75 -15.21 -2.50
CA TYR A 199 -2.00 -14.54 -2.17
C TYR A 199 -1.79 -13.23 -1.40
N LEU A 200 -0.80 -13.16 -0.51
CA LEU A 200 -0.46 -11.94 0.22
C LEU A 200 0.02 -10.83 -0.72
N LEU A 201 0.91 -11.17 -1.67
CA LEU A 201 1.49 -10.22 -2.63
C LEU A 201 0.42 -9.59 -3.52
N ILE A 202 -0.51 -10.40 -4.06
CA ILE A 202 -1.58 -9.90 -4.94
C ILE A 202 -2.73 -9.24 -4.17
N SER A 203 -2.84 -9.46 -2.86
CA SER A 203 -3.86 -8.83 -2.01
C SER A 203 -3.49 -7.40 -1.59
N HIS A 204 -2.31 -6.91 -2.02
CA HIS A 204 -1.74 -5.65 -1.57
C HIS A 204 -1.65 -5.58 -0.04
N ILE A 205 -0.97 -6.53 0.61
CA ILE A 205 -0.64 -6.33 2.03
C ILE A 205 0.44 -5.25 2.17
N GLY A 206 0.33 -4.42 3.20
CA GLY A 206 1.33 -3.41 3.53
C GLY A 206 2.50 -4.01 4.32
N ILE A 207 3.72 -3.52 4.05
CA ILE A 207 4.98 -4.03 4.63
C ILE A 207 5.61 -2.99 5.57
N PRO A 208 5.75 -3.26 6.88
CA PRO A 208 6.43 -2.37 7.81
C PRO A 208 7.89 -2.07 7.45
N ASP A 209 8.39 -0.92 7.91
CA ASP A 209 9.82 -0.56 7.83
C ASP A 209 10.60 -1.21 8.98
N PRO A 210 11.84 -1.70 8.77
CA PRO A 210 12.58 -1.73 7.50
C PRO A 210 12.11 -2.84 6.54
N VAL A 211 11.71 -2.42 5.33
CA VAL A 211 11.06 -3.27 4.32
C VAL A 211 11.85 -4.53 3.99
N GLU A 212 13.14 -4.39 3.63
CA GLU A 212 14.00 -5.53 3.24
C GLU A 212 14.05 -6.60 4.33
N LYS A 213 14.34 -6.18 5.56
CA LYS A 213 14.42 -7.09 6.71
C LYS A 213 13.09 -7.75 7.02
N TYR A 214 11.98 -7.01 6.88
CA TYR A 214 10.64 -7.55 7.12
C TYR A 214 10.28 -8.61 6.07
N LEU A 215 10.56 -8.34 4.79
CA LEU A 215 10.32 -9.27 3.69
C LEU A 215 11.20 -10.53 3.85
N ASP A 216 12.49 -10.37 4.19
CA ASP A 216 13.40 -11.48 4.46
C ASP A 216 12.86 -12.41 5.55
N GLU A 217 12.44 -11.84 6.69
CA GLU A 217 11.89 -12.62 7.80
C GLU A 217 10.58 -13.29 7.41
N MET A 218 9.68 -12.60 6.69
CA MET A 218 8.43 -13.18 6.20
C MET A 218 8.69 -14.39 5.28
N VAL A 219 9.65 -14.30 4.36
CA VAL A 219 10.03 -15.41 3.47
C VAL A 219 10.61 -16.59 4.25
N GLU A 220 11.49 -16.31 5.24
CA GLU A 220 12.08 -17.34 6.11
C GLU A 220 11.01 -18.07 6.93
N ILE A 221 10.09 -17.32 7.55
CA ILE A 221 9.04 -17.85 8.42
C ILE A 221 8.05 -18.72 7.65
N LEU A 222 7.72 -18.32 6.42
CA LEU A 222 6.87 -19.11 5.54
C LEU A 222 7.57 -20.33 4.92
N ASP A 223 8.89 -20.51 5.11
CA ASP A 223 9.70 -21.53 4.41
C ASP A 223 9.49 -21.51 2.89
N SER A 224 9.30 -20.30 2.33
CA SER A 224 9.09 -20.07 0.90
C SER A 224 10.40 -20.33 0.14
N LYS A 225 10.37 -21.28 -0.79
CA LYS A 225 11.57 -21.77 -1.51
C LYS A 225 11.81 -21.01 -2.80
N ASP A 226 10.74 -20.48 -3.36
CA ASP A 226 10.74 -19.87 -4.68
C ASP A 226 10.65 -18.33 -4.60
N ALA A 227 10.84 -17.77 -3.39
CA ALA A 227 10.91 -16.33 -3.16
C ALA A 227 12.34 -15.83 -2.94
N GLU A 228 12.65 -14.68 -3.53
CA GLU A 228 13.89 -13.93 -3.31
C GLU A 228 13.56 -12.48 -2.96
N VAL A 229 14.26 -11.95 -1.95
CA VAL A 229 14.18 -10.56 -1.53
C VAL A 229 15.46 -9.83 -1.91
N ASN A 230 15.31 -8.67 -2.53
CA ASN A 230 16.41 -7.77 -2.87
C ASN A 230 16.00 -6.33 -2.56
N SER A 231 16.54 -5.79 -1.46
CA SER A 231 16.17 -4.47 -0.96
C SER A 231 14.65 -4.38 -0.71
N ASN A 232 13.95 -3.47 -1.39
CA ASN A 232 12.51 -3.28 -1.26
C ASN A 232 11.69 -4.13 -2.25
N THR A 233 12.31 -5.09 -2.93
CA THR A 233 11.69 -5.92 -3.94
C THR A 233 11.61 -7.36 -3.47
N ILE A 234 10.46 -7.99 -3.65
CA ILE A 234 10.28 -9.43 -3.51
C ILE A 234 9.90 -10.03 -4.86
N THR A 235 10.54 -11.11 -5.23
CA THR A 235 10.28 -11.88 -6.44
C THR A 235 9.84 -13.27 -6.02
N LEU A 236 8.74 -13.77 -6.56
CA LEU A 236 8.23 -15.11 -6.32
C LEU A 236 8.05 -15.83 -7.64
N GLU A 237 8.71 -16.98 -7.79
CA GLU A 237 8.47 -17.91 -8.89
C GLU A 237 7.37 -18.89 -8.49
N ARG A 238 6.39 -19.14 -9.37
CA ARG A 238 5.30 -20.10 -9.10
C ARG A 238 5.19 -21.11 -10.23
N SER A 239 5.23 -22.38 -9.86
CA SER A 239 5.27 -23.52 -10.78
C SER A 239 3.98 -24.34 -10.75
N GLU A 240 2.84 -23.80 -11.21
CA GLU A 240 1.55 -24.53 -11.17
C GLU A 240 0.94 -24.90 -12.53
N LYS A 241 1.58 -24.52 -13.65
CA LYS A 241 1.29 -25.04 -15.01
C LYS A 241 2.34 -24.60 -16.03
N GLU A 242 2.70 -23.33 -15.99
CA GLU A 242 3.90 -22.71 -16.56
C GLU A 242 4.51 -21.86 -15.44
N ASP A 243 5.83 -21.69 -15.45
CA ASP A 243 6.50 -20.96 -14.39
C ASP A 243 6.24 -19.46 -14.60
N ILE A 244 5.62 -18.82 -13.61
CA ILE A 244 5.36 -17.38 -13.61
C ILE A 244 6.24 -16.71 -12.57
N ILE A 245 6.68 -15.50 -12.86
CA ILE A 245 7.47 -14.68 -11.95
C ILE A 245 6.65 -13.46 -11.56
N VAL A 246 6.37 -13.30 -10.26
CA VAL A 246 5.77 -12.08 -9.73
C VAL A 246 6.81 -11.27 -8.99
N GLU A 247 7.03 -10.05 -9.45
CA GLU A 247 7.92 -9.07 -8.84
C GLU A 247 7.07 -7.96 -8.21
N VAL A 248 7.18 -7.79 -6.89
CA VAL A 248 6.54 -6.70 -6.16
C VAL A 248 7.62 -5.79 -5.57
N VAL A 249 7.56 -4.52 -5.94
CA VAL A 249 8.44 -3.48 -5.40
C VAL A 249 7.63 -2.67 -4.40
N TYR A 250 8.16 -2.43 -3.21
CA TYR A 250 7.55 -1.62 -2.17
C TYR A 250 8.22 -0.26 -2.05
N THR A 251 7.44 0.79 -1.82
CA THR A 251 7.98 2.10 -1.45
C THR A 251 8.61 2.04 -0.05
N SER A 252 9.36 3.10 0.33
CA SER A 252 9.85 3.27 1.70
C SER A 252 8.75 3.45 2.76
N GLN A 253 7.47 3.50 2.35
CA GLN A 253 6.31 3.61 3.24
C GLN A 253 5.63 2.27 3.46
N GLY A 254 6.10 1.20 2.81
CA GLY A 254 5.51 -0.12 2.93
C GLY A 254 4.33 -0.39 2.01
N ILE A 255 3.95 0.57 1.16
CA ILE A 255 2.93 0.35 0.12
C ILE A 255 3.59 -0.10 -1.17
N ILE A 256 2.84 -0.83 -1.98
CA ILE A 256 3.31 -1.33 -3.28
C ILE A 256 3.60 -0.14 -4.22
N GLU A 257 4.80 -0.12 -4.77
CA GLU A 257 5.25 0.79 -5.84
C GLU A 257 4.96 0.19 -7.21
N SER A 258 5.20 -1.11 -7.42
CA SER A 258 4.83 -1.79 -8.65
C SER A 258 4.62 -3.28 -8.44
N ILE A 259 3.76 -3.87 -9.26
CA ILE A 259 3.58 -5.32 -9.38
C ILE A 259 3.79 -5.66 -10.85
N LYS A 260 4.66 -6.64 -11.12
CA LYS A 260 4.88 -7.16 -12.47
C LYS A 260 4.67 -8.66 -12.48
N PHE A 261 3.98 -9.13 -13.50
CA PHE A 261 3.87 -10.54 -13.82
C PHE A 261 4.67 -10.78 -15.09
N LYS A 262 5.59 -11.74 -15.01
CA LYS A 262 6.49 -12.11 -16.10
C LYS A 262 6.40 -13.60 -16.37
N ASP A 263 6.71 -13.99 -17.60
CA ASP A 263 6.93 -15.39 -17.93
C ASP A 263 8.38 -15.81 -17.63
N THR A 264 8.73 -17.05 -17.98
CA THR A 264 10.06 -17.64 -17.81
C THR A 264 11.19 -16.94 -18.56
N ASP A 265 10.87 -16.20 -19.63
CA ASP A 265 11.85 -15.45 -20.41
C ASP A 265 12.01 -14.00 -19.87
N GLU A 266 11.40 -13.72 -18.71
CA GLU A 266 11.28 -12.41 -18.05
C GLU A 266 10.46 -11.37 -18.85
N ASP A 267 9.69 -11.80 -19.85
CA ASP A 267 8.81 -10.91 -20.59
C ASP A 267 7.60 -10.53 -19.74
N ILE A 268 7.38 -9.23 -19.56
CA ILE A 268 6.29 -8.68 -18.75
C ILE A 268 5.00 -8.77 -19.56
N PHE A 269 4.02 -9.51 -19.05
CA PHE A 269 2.67 -9.58 -19.64
C PHE A 269 1.62 -8.80 -18.83
N TYR A 270 1.94 -8.38 -17.60
CA TYR A 270 1.08 -7.50 -16.82
C TYR A 270 1.88 -6.65 -15.84
N GLU A 271 1.58 -5.35 -15.78
CA GLU A 271 2.27 -4.41 -14.89
C GLU A 271 1.33 -3.35 -14.32
N ILE A 272 1.33 -3.24 -13.00
CA ILE A 272 0.74 -2.13 -12.25
C ILE A 272 1.87 -1.28 -11.73
N GLN A 273 1.79 0.04 -11.94
CA GLN A 273 2.79 0.98 -11.43
C GLN A 273 2.13 2.12 -10.68
N HIS A 274 2.66 2.40 -9.50
CA HIS A 274 2.38 3.60 -8.75
C HIS A 274 2.96 4.83 -9.48
N PHE A 275 2.14 5.86 -9.65
CA PHE A 275 2.58 7.14 -10.18
C PHE A 275 2.12 8.28 -9.28
N ASN A 276 3.00 9.26 -9.12
CA ASN A 276 2.79 10.33 -8.17
C ASN A 276 2.75 11.70 -8.85
N ASP A 277 1.57 12.30 -8.92
CA ASP A 277 1.37 13.65 -9.45
C ASP A 277 1.71 14.78 -8.45
N ARG A 278 2.38 14.48 -7.32
CA ARG A 278 2.86 15.52 -6.38
C ARG A 278 3.72 16.58 -7.07
N TRP A 279 4.41 16.24 -8.16
CA TRP A 279 5.17 17.22 -8.97
C TRP A 279 4.27 18.32 -9.55
N VAL A 280 3.02 18.00 -9.90
CA VAL A 280 2.02 18.97 -10.37
C VAL A 280 1.68 19.96 -9.26
N VAL A 281 1.46 19.47 -8.04
CA VAL A 281 1.20 20.30 -6.86
C VAL A 281 2.37 21.24 -6.56
N TYR A 282 3.61 20.72 -6.59
CA TYR A 282 4.79 21.55 -6.40
C TYR A 282 4.96 22.59 -7.51
N THR A 283 4.58 22.26 -8.75
CA THR A 283 4.56 23.19 -9.87
C THR A 283 3.56 24.32 -9.63
N ILE A 284 2.33 24.00 -9.20
CA ILE A 284 1.30 24.99 -8.85
C ILE A 284 1.77 25.91 -7.71
N LEU A 285 2.33 25.33 -6.63
CA LEU A 285 2.86 26.09 -5.51
C LEU A 285 4.04 26.99 -5.93
N GLY A 286 4.89 26.52 -6.84
CA GLY A 286 5.98 27.29 -7.44
C GLY A 286 5.46 28.52 -8.19
N ILE A 287 4.45 28.33 -9.06
CA ILE A 287 3.81 29.41 -9.82
C ILE A 287 3.19 30.46 -8.87
N ILE A 288 2.44 30.02 -7.86
CA ILE A 288 1.83 30.91 -6.86
C ILE A 288 2.91 31.70 -6.12
N SER A 289 4.00 31.05 -5.73
CA SER A 289 5.12 31.68 -5.01
C SER A 289 5.79 32.77 -5.83
N VAL A 290 6.07 32.52 -7.11
CA VAL A 290 6.63 33.51 -8.05
C VAL A 290 5.71 34.72 -8.19
N PHE A 291 4.40 34.50 -8.28
CA PHE A 291 3.41 35.57 -8.40
C PHE A 291 3.38 36.47 -7.15
N ILE A 292 3.39 35.86 -5.95
CA ILE A 292 3.43 36.60 -4.67
C ILE A 292 4.71 37.43 -4.55
N ILE A 293 5.87 36.88 -4.91
CA ILE A 293 7.15 37.60 -4.91
C ILE A 293 7.08 38.77 -5.89
N GLY A 294 6.57 38.56 -7.09
CA GLY A 294 6.40 39.61 -8.11
C GLY A 294 5.54 40.76 -7.62
N LEU A 295 4.38 40.48 -7.03
CA LEU A 295 3.50 41.48 -6.43
C LEU A 295 4.17 42.24 -5.28
N THR A 296 4.91 41.53 -4.43
CA THR A 296 5.62 42.13 -3.29
C THR A 296 6.71 43.10 -3.76
N VAL A 297 7.54 42.68 -4.73
CA VAL A 297 8.59 43.51 -5.32
C VAL A 297 7.98 44.74 -6.02
N TYR A 298 6.90 44.56 -6.77
CA TYR A 298 6.17 45.65 -7.41
C TYR A 298 5.62 46.66 -6.39
N ALA A 299 4.97 46.19 -5.33
CA ALA A 299 4.44 47.03 -4.26
C ALA A 299 5.56 47.83 -3.55
N PHE A 300 6.70 47.20 -3.27
CA PHE A 300 7.87 47.86 -2.69
C PHE A 300 8.45 48.93 -3.62
N ARG A 301 8.59 48.64 -4.92
CA ARG A 301 9.07 49.63 -5.92
C ARG A 301 8.12 50.81 -6.03
N ARG A 302 6.81 50.57 -6.11
CA ARG A 302 5.80 51.64 -6.17
C ARG A 302 5.83 52.51 -4.93
N LYS A 303 5.93 51.92 -3.73
CA LYS A 303 6.04 52.66 -2.46
C LYS A 303 7.32 53.51 -2.38
N LYS A 304 8.42 53.04 -2.98
CA LYS A 304 9.67 53.80 -3.06
C LYS A 304 9.59 54.98 -4.03
N ASN A 305 8.85 54.85 -5.14
CA ASN A 305 8.68 55.94 -6.12
C ASN A 305 7.64 56.99 -5.68
N LEU A 306 6.79 56.68 -4.70
CA LEU A 306 5.81 57.61 -4.12
C LEU A 306 6.36 58.38 -2.90
N ARG A 307 7.62 58.16 -2.51
CA ARG A 307 8.35 58.89 -1.47
C ARG A 307 9.47 59.69 -2.10
#